data_AF-A0A6N6WG47-F1
#
_entry.id   AF-A0A6N6WG47-F1
#
_cell.length_a   1.000
_cell.length_b   1.000
_cell.length_c   1.000
_cell.angle_alpha   90.00
_cell.angle_beta   90.00
_cell.angle_gamma   90.00
#
_symmetry.space_group_name_H-M   'P 1'
#
loop_
_entity.id
_entity.type
_entity.pdbx_description
1 polymer ?
#
loop_
_entity_poly.entity_id
_entity_poly.type
_entity_poly.pdbx_seq_one_letter_code
_entity_poly.pdbx_strand_id
1 'polypeptide(L)'
;MNSKKAFTFDPNLFAFTDNEKRFWADDTAWQFLRCNPRYQDAFDARRKQKSTPETLEKILTHVRDPQPDMIACAQDTSCTEFGIAAWLDYEQERLPELKGPDDSWFFPLRCLDRTDSVHELRKRGVLAEKLRDHSWLTVRETQFGYDAVAPTVPGCPVWKKREHKKKLVCVAFDCSIPPESQLLALATLARKHREQWSKQIRTTDTPTVIVEEIGWRNIFKSDDYLTHRHRTVAIDALGPIQKQIDDCRISVRKVHEDLIEEDQQRKKKNPNIDDDELLRRFGERFPIPKPSKDIEPAPKSNRYLKVLLKIAEALPVDALKSADMQKSKEEYEKLVKGIAKDIKIIHGTDEPPPWMEDLYNRLGDMHMPRAKKLINDRYKWIIYAQASFAKDNKHAK
;
A
#
# COMPACT_ATOMS: atom_id res chain seq x y z
N MET A 1 -8.87 -57.17 -7.61
CA MET A 1 -9.24 -55.81 -8.05
C MET A 1 -8.73 -54.82 -7.02
N ASN A 2 -7.57 -54.21 -7.26
CA ASN A 2 -7.06 -53.14 -6.39
C ASN A 2 -7.79 -51.84 -6.77
N SER A 3 -8.71 -51.41 -5.91
CA SER A 3 -9.25 -50.05 -5.97
C SER A 3 -8.06 -49.10 -5.76
N LYS A 4 -7.56 -48.50 -6.85
CA LYS A 4 -6.71 -47.32 -6.76
C LYS A 4 -7.46 -46.32 -5.88
N LYS A 5 -6.97 -46.09 -4.66
CA LYS A 5 -7.48 -45.02 -3.80
C LYS A 5 -7.41 -43.76 -4.65
N ALA A 6 -8.59 -43.22 -4.98
CA ALA A 6 -8.69 -41.98 -5.71
C ALA A 6 -8.03 -40.89 -4.84
N PHE A 7 -6.88 -40.45 -5.34
CA PHE A 7 -6.18 -39.22 -5.00
C PHE A 7 -7.15 -38.10 -4.62
N THR A 8 -6.89 -37.41 -3.52
CA THR A 8 -7.63 -36.18 -3.18
C THR A 8 -6.65 -35.13 -2.70
N PHE A 9 -5.78 -34.67 -3.61
CA PHE A 9 -5.27 -33.30 -3.50
C PHE A 9 -6.46 -32.37 -3.29
N ASP A 10 -6.38 -31.49 -2.31
CA ASP A 10 -7.39 -30.48 -2.08
C ASP A 10 -7.21 -29.33 -3.10
N PRO A 11 -8.06 -29.21 -4.14
CA PRO A 11 -7.99 -28.10 -5.09
C PRO A 11 -8.20 -26.73 -4.44
N ASN A 12 -8.63 -26.71 -3.18
CA ASN A 12 -8.91 -25.52 -2.40
C ASN A 12 -7.82 -25.20 -1.37
N LEU A 13 -6.66 -25.88 -1.38
CA LEU A 13 -5.58 -25.67 -0.41
C LEU A 13 -5.19 -24.19 -0.25
N PHE A 14 -5.19 -23.43 -1.35
CA PHE A 14 -4.91 -21.99 -1.37
C PHE A 14 -6.11 -21.16 -1.85
N ALA A 15 -7.33 -21.70 -1.74
CA ALA A 15 -8.54 -20.93 -1.98
C ALA A 15 -8.77 -19.96 -0.82
N PHE A 16 -9.30 -18.79 -1.14
CA PHE A 16 -9.73 -17.83 -0.14
C PHE A 16 -10.97 -18.34 0.59
N THR A 17 -11.00 -18.16 1.91
CA THR A 17 -12.20 -18.37 2.71
C THR A 17 -13.26 -17.31 2.39
N ASP A 18 -14.51 -17.53 2.79
CA ASP A 18 -15.56 -16.53 2.59
C ASP A 18 -15.31 -15.22 3.35
N ASN A 19 -14.54 -15.28 4.44
CA ASN A 19 -14.07 -14.10 5.16
C ASN A 19 -13.01 -13.33 4.36
N GLU A 20 -12.01 -14.04 3.83
CA GLU A 20 -10.90 -13.47 3.06
C GLU A 20 -11.35 -12.86 1.75
N LYS A 21 -12.39 -13.40 1.11
CA LYS A 21 -12.99 -12.81 -0.10
C LYS A 21 -13.55 -11.39 0.13
N ARG A 22 -13.68 -10.97 1.38
CA ARG A 22 -14.12 -9.61 1.77
C ARG A 22 -12.94 -8.75 2.23
N PHE A 23 -11.69 -9.22 2.13
CA PHE A 23 -10.51 -8.42 2.48
C PHE A 23 -10.21 -7.50 1.30
N TRP A 24 -10.20 -6.20 1.57
CA TRP A 24 -9.76 -5.19 0.61
C TRP A 24 -8.24 -5.04 0.64
N ALA A 25 -7.70 -4.06 -0.08
CA ALA A 25 -6.27 -3.83 -0.13
C ALA A 25 -5.65 -3.62 1.26
N ASP A 26 -6.31 -2.79 2.10
CA ASP A 26 -5.91 -2.55 3.48
C ASP A 26 -5.83 -3.83 4.32
N ASP A 27 -6.90 -4.63 4.34
CA ASP A 27 -6.92 -5.92 5.07
C ASP A 27 -5.86 -6.89 4.55
N THR A 28 -5.63 -6.86 3.24
CA THR A 28 -4.65 -7.73 2.58
C THR A 28 -3.23 -7.34 2.96
N ALA A 29 -2.90 -6.04 2.93
CA ALA A 29 -1.60 -5.54 3.40
C ALA A 29 -1.43 -5.77 4.90
N TRP A 30 -2.52 -5.63 5.68
CA TRP A 30 -2.54 -5.93 7.10
C TRP A 30 -2.15 -7.39 7.40
N GLN A 31 -2.62 -8.36 6.61
CA GLN A 31 -2.21 -9.76 6.78
C GLN A 31 -0.69 -9.95 6.68
N PHE A 32 0.01 -9.17 5.87
CA PHE A 32 1.46 -9.23 5.79
C PHE A 32 2.13 -8.43 6.92
N LEU A 33 1.64 -7.21 7.21
CA LEU A 33 2.21 -6.36 8.26
C LEU A 33 2.10 -7.02 9.65
N ARG A 34 0.98 -7.68 9.96
CA ARG A 34 0.82 -8.35 11.26
C ARG A 34 1.79 -9.50 11.49
N CYS A 35 2.35 -10.07 10.42
CA CYS A 35 3.43 -11.07 10.48
C CYS A 35 4.83 -10.44 10.63
N ASN A 36 4.96 -9.11 10.60
CA ASN A 36 6.24 -8.41 10.69
C ASN A 36 6.74 -8.38 12.15
N PRO A 37 7.86 -9.04 12.47
CA PRO A 37 8.35 -9.07 13.85
C PRO A 37 8.76 -7.69 14.38
N ARG A 38 9.23 -6.77 13.52
CA ARG A 38 9.57 -5.41 13.92
C ARG A 38 8.32 -4.62 14.30
N TYR A 39 7.21 -4.85 13.60
CA TYR A 39 5.92 -4.25 13.95
C TYR A 39 5.42 -4.80 15.29
N GLN A 40 5.48 -6.12 15.49
CA GLN A 40 5.07 -6.78 16.73
C GLN A 40 5.87 -6.25 17.94
N ASP A 41 7.21 -6.23 17.83
CA ASP A 41 8.10 -5.71 18.87
C ASP A 41 7.80 -4.22 19.18
N ALA A 42 7.57 -3.41 18.14
CA ALA A 42 7.25 -1.99 18.30
C ALA A 42 5.87 -1.79 18.95
N PHE A 43 4.86 -2.54 18.53
CA PHE A 43 3.51 -2.50 19.12
C PHE A 43 3.54 -2.88 20.60
N ASP A 44 4.23 -3.95 20.97
CA ASP A 44 4.33 -4.42 22.36
C ASP A 44 4.97 -3.40 23.29
N ALA A 45 5.93 -2.62 22.78
CA ALA A 45 6.55 -1.52 23.52
C ALA A 45 5.56 -0.35 23.77
N ARG A 46 4.52 -0.22 22.94
CA ARG A 46 3.57 0.91 22.96
C ARG A 46 2.22 0.58 23.59
N ARG A 47 1.78 -0.69 23.60
CA ARG A 47 0.45 -1.08 24.13
C ARG A 47 0.18 -0.73 25.59
N LYS A 48 1.23 -0.45 26.38
CA LYS A 48 1.11 -0.02 27.79
C LYS A 48 0.97 1.50 27.96
N GLN A 49 1.13 2.27 26.90
CA GLN A 49 1.07 3.73 26.94
C GLN A 49 -0.40 4.17 26.95
N LYS A 50 -0.73 5.13 27.82
CA LYS A 50 -2.11 5.63 27.92
C LYS A 50 -2.37 6.69 26.86
N SER A 51 -3.45 6.51 26.13
CA SER A 51 -3.96 7.53 25.23
C SER A 51 -4.77 8.60 25.98
N THR A 52 -4.44 9.88 25.78
CA THR A 52 -5.32 11.02 26.04
C THR A 52 -6.61 10.89 25.23
N PRO A 53 -7.78 11.24 25.81
CA PRO A 53 -9.07 11.15 25.12
C PRO A 53 -9.11 11.90 23.79
N GLU A 54 -8.53 13.11 23.72
CA GLU A 54 -8.60 13.97 22.53
C GLU A 54 -7.91 13.37 21.30
N THR A 55 -6.71 12.80 21.46
CA THR A 55 -6.00 12.16 20.34
C THR A 55 -6.63 10.84 19.94
N LEU A 56 -7.19 10.12 20.90
CA LEU A 56 -7.90 8.87 20.62
C LEU A 56 -9.17 9.14 19.82
N GLU A 57 -9.93 10.18 20.19
CA GLU A 57 -11.12 10.62 19.48
C GLU A 57 -10.81 10.95 18.00
N LYS A 58 -9.69 11.63 17.71
CA LYS A 58 -9.25 11.93 16.33
C LYS A 58 -9.08 10.69 15.45
N ILE A 59 -8.76 9.54 16.04
CA ILE A 59 -8.64 8.27 15.33
C ILE A 59 -10.02 7.60 15.24
N LEU A 60 -10.70 7.49 16.38
CA LEU A 60 -11.99 6.80 16.48
C LEU A 60 -13.11 7.45 15.66
N THR A 61 -13.02 8.75 15.34
CA THR A 61 -13.97 9.40 14.44
C THR A 61 -14.03 8.77 13.05
N HIS A 62 -12.92 8.19 12.57
CA HIS A 62 -12.85 7.52 11.27
C HIS A 62 -13.34 6.07 11.29
N VAL A 63 -13.44 5.45 12.46
CA VAL A 63 -13.85 4.04 12.61
C VAL A 63 -15.37 3.93 12.72
N ARG A 64 -15.97 2.97 12.02
CA ARG A 64 -17.44 2.76 12.00
C ARG A 64 -17.98 2.39 13.37
N ASP A 65 -17.38 1.37 13.99
CA ASP A 65 -17.74 0.86 15.33
C ASP A 65 -16.54 1.03 16.27
N PRO A 66 -16.33 2.24 16.84
CA PRO A 66 -15.11 2.56 17.57
C PRO A 66 -15.09 1.89 18.95
N GLN A 67 -13.98 1.21 19.26
CA GLN A 67 -13.70 0.69 20.61
C GLN A 67 -12.36 1.25 21.10
N PRO A 68 -12.28 1.89 22.28
CA PRO A 68 -11.07 2.55 22.76
C PRO A 68 -9.83 1.64 22.87
N ASP A 69 -10.05 0.38 23.21
CA ASP A 69 -9.03 -0.67 23.41
C ASP A 69 -8.41 -1.19 22.11
N MET A 70 -9.00 -0.88 20.95
CA MET A 70 -8.45 -1.27 19.64
C MET A 70 -7.17 -0.48 19.27
N ILE A 71 -6.95 0.68 19.89
CA ILE A 71 -5.79 1.54 19.65
C ILE A 71 -4.83 1.45 20.83
N ALA A 72 -3.64 0.90 20.60
CA ALA A 72 -2.63 0.76 21.65
C ALA A 72 -2.10 2.12 22.15
N CYS A 73 -1.77 3.03 21.23
CA CYS A 73 -1.28 4.37 21.57
C CYS A 73 -1.61 5.37 20.46
N ALA A 74 -2.38 6.40 20.79
CA ALA A 74 -2.83 7.42 19.83
C ALA A 74 -1.88 8.63 19.69
N GLN A 75 -1.03 8.89 20.69
CA GLN A 75 -0.08 10.02 20.68
C GLN A 75 1.15 9.72 19.85
N ASP A 76 1.56 8.46 19.86
CA ASP A 76 2.80 8.06 19.22
C ASP A 76 2.58 7.83 17.73
N THR A 77 3.09 8.74 16.93
CA THR A 77 2.97 8.68 15.47
C THR A 77 4.07 7.83 14.82
N SER A 78 4.91 7.13 15.58
CA SER A 78 5.98 6.33 14.98
C SER A 78 5.48 5.12 14.19
N CYS A 79 4.22 4.69 14.39
CA CYS A 79 3.54 3.70 13.53
C CYS A 79 3.57 4.07 12.02
N THR A 80 3.76 5.35 11.71
CA THR A 80 3.92 5.85 10.33
C THR A 80 5.16 5.31 9.62
N GLU A 81 6.14 4.76 10.33
CA GLU A 81 7.27 4.01 9.73
C GLU A 81 6.78 2.75 9.00
N PHE A 82 5.81 2.07 9.62
CA PHE A 82 5.09 0.93 9.05
C PHE A 82 3.97 1.36 8.09
N GLY A 83 3.81 2.67 7.86
CA GLY A 83 2.79 3.21 6.96
C GLY A 83 1.37 2.97 7.42
N ILE A 84 1.13 2.68 8.70
CA ILE A 84 -0.21 2.50 9.26
C ILE A 84 -0.64 3.73 10.08
N ALA A 85 -1.94 4.02 10.06
CA ALA A 85 -2.55 5.19 10.68
C ALA A 85 -2.43 5.19 12.21
N ALA A 86 -2.50 4.02 12.86
CA ALA A 86 -2.38 3.89 14.30
C ALA A 86 -1.79 2.53 14.71
N TRP A 87 -1.36 2.43 15.97
CA TRP A 87 -0.95 1.17 16.57
C TRP A 87 -2.15 0.25 16.82
N LEU A 88 -2.26 -0.80 16.00
CA LEU A 88 -3.31 -1.80 16.04
C LEU A 88 -2.74 -3.14 16.51
N ASP A 89 -3.56 -3.89 17.25
CA ASP A 89 -3.20 -5.21 17.75
C ASP A 89 -3.01 -6.19 16.58
N TYR A 90 -1.76 -6.67 16.41
CA TYR A 90 -1.39 -7.61 15.37
C TYR A 90 -2.08 -8.98 15.50
N GLU A 91 -2.68 -9.31 16.64
CA GLU A 91 -3.48 -10.52 16.83
C GLU A 91 -4.85 -10.44 16.14
N GLN A 92 -5.31 -9.22 15.80
CA GLN A 92 -6.55 -9.02 15.07
C GLN A 92 -6.40 -9.41 13.59
N GLU A 93 -7.29 -10.29 13.12
CA GLU A 93 -7.29 -10.73 11.71
C GLU A 93 -7.77 -9.65 10.76
N ARG A 94 -8.60 -8.71 11.22
CA ARG A 94 -9.16 -7.65 10.38
C ARG A 94 -8.84 -6.30 10.95
N LEU A 95 -8.69 -5.34 10.04
CA LEU A 95 -8.66 -3.94 10.43
C LEU A 95 -10.06 -3.50 10.86
N PRO A 96 -10.18 -2.58 11.83
CA PRO A 96 -11.46 -1.94 12.12
C PRO A 96 -12.00 -1.24 10.86
N GLU A 97 -13.30 -1.42 10.59
CA GLU A 97 -13.90 -0.85 9.39
C GLU A 97 -13.96 0.68 9.48
N LEU A 98 -13.57 1.35 8.38
CA LEU A 98 -13.59 2.81 8.29
C LEU A 98 -14.95 3.32 7.81
N LYS A 99 -15.31 4.54 8.23
CA LYS A 99 -16.54 5.23 7.82
C LYS A 99 -16.44 5.77 6.39
N GLY A 100 -15.30 6.39 6.07
CA GLY A 100 -15.07 7.02 4.78
C GLY A 100 -14.72 6.00 3.70
N PRO A 101 -15.33 6.06 2.51
CA PRO A 101 -14.93 5.19 1.39
C PRO A 101 -13.53 5.53 0.84
N ASP A 102 -13.03 6.74 1.15
CA ASP A 102 -11.69 7.21 0.77
C ASP A 102 -10.68 7.11 1.93
N ASP A 103 -11.10 6.65 3.11
CA ASP A 103 -10.21 6.50 4.26
C ASP A 103 -9.44 5.18 4.13
N SER A 104 -8.18 5.18 4.52
CA SER A 104 -7.31 4.01 4.51
C SER A 104 -6.42 3.99 5.74
N TRP A 105 -6.29 2.82 6.35
CA TRP A 105 -5.31 2.57 7.40
C TRP A 105 -3.89 2.71 6.89
N PHE A 106 -3.66 2.51 5.59
CA PHE A 106 -2.34 2.54 4.95
C PHE A 106 -2.13 3.74 4.03
N PHE A 107 -2.83 4.84 4.33
CA PHE A 107 -2.92 6.03 3.50
C PHE A 107 -1.83 6.19 2.42
N PRO A 108 -2.17 5.98 1.13
CA PRO A 108 -1.18 5.69 0.11
C PRO A 108 -0.35 6.92 -0.31
N LEU A 109 -0.87 8.14 -0.21
CA LEU A 109 -0.16 9.31 -0.75
C LEU A 109 0.22 10.32 0.31
N ARG A 110 1.51 10.64 0.42
CA ARG A 110 1.97 11.73 1.29
C ARG A 110 1.96 13.07 0.56
N CYS A 111 1.46 14.12 1.24
CA CYS A 111 1.61 15.48 0.75
C CYS A 111 3.05 15.95 0.97
N LEU A 112 3.59 16.73 0.04
CA LEU A 112 5.02 17.06 0.03
C LEU A 112 5.45 18.08 1.10
N ASP A 113 4.53 18.85 1.67
CA ASP A 113 4.95 19.99 2.50
C ASP A 113 3.83 20.51 3.42
N ARG A 114 3.90 20.26 4.73
CA ARG A 114 2.84 20.75 5.64
C ARG A 114 3.28 21.23 7.02
N THR A 115 4.14 20.49 7.70
CA THR A 115 4.48 20.79 9.09
C THR A 115 5.50 21.92 9.21
N ASP A 116 6.48 21.97 8.31
CA ASP A 116 7.53 23.01 8.35
C ASP A 116 7.13 24.28 7.62
N SER A 117 6.39 24.18 6.52
CA SER A 117 6.11 25.34 5.66
C SER A 117 5.15 26.36 6.28
N VAL A 118 4.19 26.00 7.14
CA VAL A 118 3.38 27.02 7.86
C VAL A 118 4.24 27.81 8.84
N HIS A 119 5.06 27.10 9.62
CA HIS A 119 5.93 27.72 10.63
C HIS A 119 6.99 28.60 9.96
N GLU A 120 7.62 28.11 8.88
CA GLU A 120 8.58 28.85 8.07
C GLU A 120 7.95 30.04 7.33
N LEU A 121 6.76 29.92 6.76
CA LEU A 121 6.06 31.05 6.12
C LEU A 121 5.70 32.13 7.14
N ARG A 122 5.30 31.74 8.37
CA ARG A 122 5.08 32.69 9.47
C ARG A 122 6.37 33.36 9.91
N LYS A 123 7.48 32.63 10.04
CA LYS A 123 8.82 33.22 10.30
C LYS A 123 9.23 34.20 9.22
N ARG A 124 8.86 33.93 7.96
CA ARG A 124 9.07 34.82 6.81
C ARG A 124 8.06 35.99 6.73
N GLY A 125 7.22 36.18 7.75
CA GLY A 125 6.29 37.31 7.84
C GLY A 125 5.05 37.19 6.96
N VAL A 126 4.72 36.00 6.46
CA VAL A 126 3.49 35.80 5.67
C VAL A 126 2.28 35.89 6.59
N LEU A 127 1.43 36.89 6.32
CA LEU A 127 0.17 37.10 7.04
C LEU A 127 -0.75 35.87 6.93
N ALA A 128 -1.50 35.60 8.00
CA ALA A 128 -2.42 34.45 8.06
C ALA A 128 -3.45 34.43 6.91
N GLU A 129 -3.85 35.59 6.42
CA GLU A 129 -4.77 35.75 5.29
C GLU A 129 -4.14 35.30 3.96
N LYS A 130 -2.83 35.50 3.80
CA LYS A 130 -2.05 35.08 2.63
C LYS A 130 -1.68 33.61 2.67
N LEU A 131 -1.71 32.96 3.84
CA LEU A 131 -1.56 31.49 3.94
C LEU A 131 -2.62 30.75 3.10
N ARG A 132 -3.79 31.36 2.86
CA ARG A 132 -4.86 30.81 1.99
C ARG A 132 -4.47 30.74 0.52
N ASP A 133 -3.45 31.48 0.11
CA ASP A 133 -2.97 31.42 -1.28
C ASP A 133 -2.20 30.13 -1.57
N HIS A 134 -1.68 29.48 -0.52
CA HIS A 134 -0.92 28.22 -0.60
C HIS A 134 -1.86 27.02 -0.47
N SER A 135 -2.28 26.45 -1.61
CA SER A 135 -3.26 25.35 -1.67
C SER A 135 -2.87 24.12 -0.85
N TRP A 136 -1.58 23.79 -0.77
CA TRP A 136 -1.08 22.66 0.01
C TRP A 136 -1.29 22.81 1.53
N LEU A 137 -1.50 24.03 2.03
CA LEU A 137 -1.81 24.29 3.44
C LEU A 137 -3.29 24.05 3.77
N THR A 138 -4.18 23.92 2.79
CA THR A 138 -5.62 23.96 3.07
C THR A 138 -6.27 22.60 3.32
N VAL A 139 -5.90 21.51 2.63
CA VAL A 139 -6.45 20.16 2.93
C VAL A 139 -5.68 19.47 4.05
N ARG A 140 -6.36 19.06 5.12
CA ARG A 140 -5.71 18.42 6.26
C ARG A 140 -5.29 16.98 5.97
N GLU A 141 -3.99 16.72 5.78
CA GLU A 141 -3.47 15.35 5.88
C GLU A 141 -3.71 14.81 7.30
N THR A 142 -4.28 13.63 7.35
CA THR A 142 -4.52 12.84 8.56
C THR A 142 -3.90 11.47 8.37
N GLN A 143 -3.81 10.73 9.46
CA GLN A 143 -3.32 9.36 9.44
C GLN A 143 -4.15 8.44 8.52
N PHE A 144 -5.42 8.77 8.27
CA PHE A 144 -6.35 7.97 7.48
C PHE A 144 -6.50 8.41 6.03
N GLY A 145 -5.94 9.56 5.66
CA GLY A 145 -6.54 10.26 4.54
C GLY A 145 -6.24 11.74 4.46
N TYR A 146 -6.94 12.34 3.53
CA TYR A 146 -7.12 13.77 3.47
C TYR A 146 -8.47 14.11 4.10
N ASP A 147 -8.45 14.74 5.26
CA ASP A 147 -9.64 15.24 5.98
C ASP A 147 -10.10 16.57 5.38
N ALA A 148 -11.24 17.07 5.87
CA ALA A 148 -11.80 18.35 5.50
C ALA A 148 -10.73 19.43 5.50
N VAL A 149 -10.82 20.28 4.48
CA VAL A 149 -10.01 21.47 4.41
C VAL A 149 -10.22 22.28 5.68
N ALA A 150 -9.13 22.72 6.32
CA ALA A 150 -9.18 23.66 7.43
C ALA A 150 -10.17 24.78 7.08
N PRO A 151 -11.23 24.99 7.89
CA PRO A 151 -12.31 25.88 7.53
C PRO A 151 -11.74 27.26 7.26
N THR A 152 -11.96 27.76 6.06
CA THR A 152 -11.83 29.20 5.82
C THR A 152 -12.81 29.89 6.76
N VAL A 153 -12.30 30.80 7.59
CA VAL A 153 -13.05 31.61 8.57
C VAL A 153 -14.48 31.91 8.11
N PRO A 154 -15.51 31.76 8.98
CA PRO A 154 -16.89 32.03 8.61
C PRO A 154 -17.06 33.47 8.11
N GLY A 155 -17.85 33.66 7.06
CA GLY A 155 -18.55 34.94 6.89
C GLY A 155 -17.99 35.95 5.88
N CYS A 156 -17.63 35.52 4.67
CA CYS A 156 -17.65 36.47 3.55
C CYS A 156 -18.54 35.92 2.43
N PRO A 157 -19.72 36.49 2.20
CA PRO A 157 -20.51 36.16 1.01
C PRO A 157 -19.70 36.57 -0.21
N VAL A 158 -19.22 35.57 -0.97
CA VAL A 158 -18.49 35.81 -2.21
C VAL A 158 -19.53 36.08 -3.29
N TRP A 159 -19.94 37.34 -3.43
CA TRP A 159 -20.92 37.76 -4.44
C TRP A 159 -20.43 37.54 -5.88
N LYS A 160 -19.11 37.44 -6.10
CA LYS A 160 -18.48 37.09 -7.38
C LYS A 160 -17.24 36.21 -7.14
N LYS A 161 -17.17 35.06 -7.81
CA LYS A 161 -15.96 34.21 -7.81
C LYS A 161 -14.77 35.00 -8.35
N ARG A 162 -13.62 34.89 -7.71
CA ARG A 162 -12.35 35.46 -8.19
C ARG A 162 -11.95 34.79 -9.50
N GLU A 163 -11.19 35.52 -10.32
CA GLU A 163 -10.58 34.95 -11.52
C GLU A 163 -9.72 33.74 -11.19
N HIS A 164 -9.55 32.87 -12.19
CA HIS A 164 -8.82 31.63 -12.04
C HIS A 164 -7.40 31.90 -11.52
N LYS A 165 -7.02 31.19 -10.45
CA LYS A 165 -5.68 31.14 -9.89
C LYS A 165 -5.37 29.69 -9.59
N LYS A 166 -4.24 29.19 -10.12
CA LYS A 166 -3.82 27.79 -9.96
C LYS A 166 -3.84 27.39 -8.48
N LYS A 167 -4.46 26.25 -8.19
CA LYS A 167 -4.47 25.62 -6.86
C LYS A 167 -3.88 24.23 -7.01
N LEU A 168 -2.56 24.19 -7.05
CA LEU A 168 -1.80 22.96 -7.22
C LEU A 168 -1.94 22.06 -6.00
N VAL A 169 -2.20 20.80 -6.29
CA VAL A 169 -2.19 19.69 -5.35
C VAL A 169 -0.96 18.87 -5.70
N CYS A 170 0.00 18.78 -4.77
CA CYS A 170 1.29 18.15 -5.00
C CYS A 170 1.46 16.95 -4.05
N VAL A 171 1.83 15.80 -4.60
CA VAL A 171 2.04 14.55 -3.86
C VAL A 171 3.31 13.85 -4.35
N ALA A 172 3.91 13.03 -3.49
CA ALA A 172 4.98 12.12 -3.89
C ALA A 172 4.40 10.87 -4.55
N PHE A 173 5.03 10.44 -5.64
CA PHE A 173 4.77 9.17 -6.31
C PHE A 173 6.00 8.26 -6.17
N ASP A 174 5.76 7.00 -5.80
CA ASP A 174 6.71 5.91 -6.01
C ASP A 174 6.51 5.38 -7.44
N CYS A 175 7.49 5.56 -8.31
CA CYS A 175 7.45 5.11 -9.69
C CYS A 175 7.99 3.69 -9.87
N SER A 176 8.45 3.02 -8.80
CA SER A 176 8.79 1.59 -8.86
C SER A 176 7.56 0.69 -8.92
N ILE A 177 6.36 1.25 -8.79
CA ILE A 177 5.08 0.55 -8.74
C ILE A 177 4.12 1.15 -9.78
N PRO A 178 3.11 0.38 -10.24
CA PRO A 178 2.13 0.89 -11.20
C PRO A 178 1.42 2.17 -10.70
N PRO A 179 1.23 3.18 -11.56
CA PRO A 179 0.74 4.49 -11.12
C PRO A 179 -0.77 4.54 -10.85
N GLU A 180 -1.56 3.54 -11.27
CA GLU A 180 -3.01 3.62 -11.37
C GLU A 180 -3.70 4.04 -10.07
N SER A 181 -3.37 3.41 -8.93
CA SER A 181 -4.03 3.74 -7.67
C SER A 181 -3.47 4.99 -6.99
N GLN A 182 -2.19 5.31 -7.23
CA GLN A 182 -1.63 6.60 -6.82
C GLN A 182 -2.33 7.75 -7.56
N LEU A 183 -2.63 7.57 -8.85
CA LEU A 183 -3.42 8.54 -9.62
C LEU A 183 -4.86 8.65 -9.13
N LEU A 184 -5.48 7.54 -8.73
CA LEU A 184 -6.81 7.56 -8.14
C LEU A 184 -6.84 8.38 -6.85
N ALA A 185 -5.89 8.15 -5.94
CA ALA A 185 -5.78 8.90 -4.69
C ALA A 185 -5.50 10.41 -4.93
N LEU A 186 -4.65 10.75 -5.92
CA LEU A 186 -4.43 12.13 -6.33
C LEU A 186 -5.71 12.78 -6.88
N ALA A 187 -6.49 12.04 -7.67
CA ALA A 187 -7.76 12.52 -8.21
C ALA A 187 -8.76 12.82 -7.08
N THR A 188 -8.88 11.91 -6.09
CA THR A 188 -9.73 12.10 -4.91
C THR A 188 -9.31 13.34 -4.12
N LEU A 189 -8.01 13.51 -3.87
CA LEU A 189 -7.47 14.70 -3.21
C LEU A 189 -7.81 15.99 -3.99
N ALA A 190 -7.60 16.01 -5.30
CA ALA A 190 -7.88 17.17 -6.13
C ALA A 190 -9.38 17.52 -6.15
N ARG A 191 -10.27 16.52 -6.11
CA ARG A 191 -11.72 16.75 -5.98
C ARG A 191 -12.07 17.40 -4.64
N LYS A 192 -11.52 16.91 -3.52
CA LYS A 192 -11.69 17.52 -2.19
C LYS A 192 -11.24 18.99 -2.18
N HIS A 193 -10.09 19.31 -2.78
CA HIS A 193 -9.64 20.69 -2.95
C HIS A 193 -10.60 21.52 -3.83
N ARG A 194 -11.10 20.95 -4.93
CA ARG A 194 -12.01 21.65 -5.85
C ARG A 194 -13.32 22.01 -5.16
N GLU A 195 -13.92 21.12 -4.37
CA GLU A 195 -15.17 21.37 -3.66
C GLU A 195 -15.08 22.62 -2.76
N GLN A 196 -13.94 22.80 -2.10
CA GLN A 196 -13.66 23.96 -1.28
C GLN A 196 -13.45 25.23 -2.15
N TRP A 197 -12.56 25.16 -3.13
CA TRP A 197 -12.10 26.35 -3.86
C TRP A 197 -13.07 26.83 -4.92
N SER A 198 -13.86 25.94 -5.53
CA SER A 198 -14.80 26.26 -6.60
C SER A 198 -15.90 27.24 -6.17
N LYS A 199 -16.16 27.38 -4.86
CA LYS A 199 -17.07 28.39 -4.30
C LYS A 199 -16.47 29.80 -4.35
N GLN A 200 -15.14 29.93 -4.36
CA GLN A 200 -14.42 31.20 -4.23
C GLN A 200 -13.67 31.61 -5.51
N ILE A 201 -13.25 30.65 -6.33
CA ILE A 201 -12.36 30.83 -7.49
C ILE A 201 -12.97 30.11 -8.71
N ARG A 202 -12.86 30.71 -9.90
CA ARG A 202 -13.29 30.09 -11.16
C ARG A 202 -12.41 28.89 -11.53
N THR A 203 -13.05 27.85 -12.04
CA THR A 203 -12.38 26.71 -12.68
C THR A 203 -11.84 27.10 -14.05
N THR A 204 -10.87 26.35 -14.56
CA THR A 204 -10.34 26.47 -15.92
C THR A 204 -10.48 25.14 -16.66
N ASP A 205 -10.51 25.21 -17.99
CA ASP A 205 -10.41 24.09 -18.92
C ASP A 205 -8.97 23.78 -19.32
N THR A 206 -8.01 24.62 -18.92
CA THR A 206 -6.60 24.48 -19.25
C THR A 206 -5.93 23.51 -18.27
N PRO A 207 -5.40 22.37 -18.72
CA PRO A 207 -4.69 21.44 -17.86
C PRO A 207 -3.37 22.04 -17.37
N THR A 208 -3.03 21.82 -16.12
CA THR A 208 -1.70 22.08 -15.57
C THR A 208 -1.22 20.81 -14.87
N VAL A 209 -0.17 20.19 -15.44
CA VAL A 209 0.43 18.96 -14.94
C VAL A 209 1.92 19.18 -14.74
N ILE A 210 2.42 18.78 -13.58
CA ILE A 210 3.84 18.80 -13.24
C ILE A 210 4.23 17.39 -12.82
N VAL A 211 5.21 16.80 -13.50
CA VAL A 211 5.80 15.51 -13.14
C VAL A 211 7.31 15.65 -13.20
N GLU A 212 7.95 15.73 -12.04
CA GLU A 212 9.38 16.07 -11.94
C GLU A 212 10.08 15.12 -10.97
N GLU A 213 11.40 14.93 -11.13
CA GLU A 213 12.20 14.23 -10.13
C GLU A 213 12.12 14.92 -8.78
N ILE A 214 12.25 14.16 -7.69
CA ILE A 214 12.30 14.74 -6.35
C ILE A 214 13.59 15.53 -6.21
N GLY A 215 13.54 16.83 -6.55
CA GLY A 215 14.66 17.76 -6.44
C GLY A 215 14.70 18.53 -5.11
N TRP A 216 13.70 18.37 -4.23
CA TRP A 216 13.57 19.15 -3.01
C TRP A 216 14.06 18.34 -1.81
N ARG A 217 15.26 18.69 -1.32
CA ARG A 217 16.08 17.97 -0.33
C ARG A 217 15.46 17.74 1.06
N ASN A 218 14.22 18.16 1.33
CA ASN A 218 13.67 18.23 2.69
C ASN A 218 12.37 17.43 2.89
N ILE A 219 11.99 16.57 1.94
CA ILE A 219 10.65 15.95 1.93
C ILE A 219 10.66 14.55 2.56
N PHE A 220 11.79 13.84 2.50
CA PHE A 220 11.99 12.53 3.09
C PHE A 220 13.37 12.48 3.77
N LYS A 221 13.53 11.65 4.81
CA LYS A 221 14.85 11.40 5.40
C LYS A 221 15.82 10.97 4.30
N SER A 222 17.01 11.55 4.28
CA SER A 222 18.02 11.36 3.23
C SER A 222 18.42 9.91 2.98
N ASP A 223 18.18 9.04 3.97
CA ASP A 223 18.76 7.70 4.02
C ASP A 223 17.83 6.62 3.44
N ASP A 224 16.55 6.95 3.18
CA ASP A 224 15.51 5.96 2.85
C ASP A 224 15.21 5.81 1.34
N TYR A 225 15.70 6.70 0.46
CA TYR A 225 15.16 6.74 -0.91
C TYR A 225 16.20 6.91 -2.03
N LEU A 226 16.13 5.97 -2.97
CA LEU A 226 16.72 6.07 -4.30
C LEU A 226 15.99 7.18 -5.09
N THR A 227 16.63 8.34 -5.22
CA THR A 227 16.10 9.58 -5.82
C THR A 227 15.52 9.39 -7.23
N HIS A 228 16.06 8.45 -8.01
CA HIS A 228 15.60 8.16 -9.38
C HIS A 228 14.22 7.47 -9.43
N ARG A 229 13.78 6.82 -8.34
CA ARG A 229 12.54 6.01 -8.33
C ARG A 229 11.27 6.77 -7.98
N HIS A 230 11.38 8.05 -7.66
CA HIS A 230 10.24 8.83 -7.16
C HIS A 230 10.01 10.10 -7.98
N ARG A 231 8.76 10.54 -8.06
CA ARG A 231 8.39 11.79 -8.75
C ARG A 231 7.50 12.65 -7.87
N THR A 232 7.67 13.95 -7.98
CA THR A 232 6.65 14.91 -7.55
C THR A 232 5.61 15.00 -8.66
N VAL A 233 4.35 14.70 -8.33
CA VAL A 233 3.23 14.86 -9.25
C VAL A 233 2.32 15.96 -8.71
N ALA A 234 2.03 16.95 -9.55
CA ALA A 234 1.09 18.02 -9.21
C ALA A 234 0.10 18.31 -10.32
N ILE A 235 -1.16 18.54 -9.91
CA ILE A 235 -2.25 18.96 -10.78
C ILE A 235 -2.98 20.16 -10.20
N ASP A 236 -3.60 20.98 -11.04
CA ASP A 236 -4.48 22.05 -10.57
C ASP A 236 -5.87 21.50 -10.22
N ALA A 237 -6.27 21.60 -8.94
CA ALA A 237 -7.60 21.18 -8.50
C ALA A 237 -8.73 21.95 -9.21
N LEU A 238 -8.46 23.18 -9.66
CA LEU A 238 -9.42 24.00 -10.41
C LEU A 238 -9.33 23.84 -11.94
N GLY A 239 -8.31 23.15 -12.45
CA GLY A 239 -8.18 22.73 -13.86
C GLY A 239 -8.91 21.42 -14.14
N PRO A 240 -8.93 20.89 -15.38
CA PRO A 240 -9.67 19.67 -15.76
C PRO A 240 -9.04 18.40 -15.15
N ILE A 241 -9.39 18.05 -13.91
CA ILE A 241 -8.83 16.93 -13.14
C ILE A 241 -8.68 15.65 -13.97
N GLN A 242 -9.72 15.19 -14.66
CA GLN A 242 -9.63 13.94 -15.42
C GLN A 242 -8.54 13.96 -16.50
N LYS A 243 -8.52 15.03 -17.32
CA LYS A 243 -7.49 15.22 -18.35
C LYS A 243 -6.09 15.28 -17.75
N GLN A 244 -5.93 16.02 -16.64
CA GLN A 244 -4.66 16.13 -15.94
C GLN A 244 -4.19 14.78 -15.38
N ILE A 245 -5.11 13.94 -14.89
CA ILE A 245 -4.80 12.57 -14.42
C ILE A 245 -4.38 11.67 -15.58
N ASP A 246 -5.02 11.79 -16.73
CA ASP A 246 -4.65 11.02 -17.92
C ASP A 246 -3.26 11.43 -18.44
N ASP A 247 -2.95 12.73 -18.43
CA ASP A 247 -1.63 13.27 -18.74
C ASP A 247 -0.57 12.77 -17.73
N CYS A 248 -0.86 12.83 -16.43
CA CYS A 248 0.00 12.25 -15.40
C CYS A 248 0.24 10.75 -15.61
N ARG A 249 -0.79 9.99 -16.03
CA ARG A 249 -0.69 8.56 -16.31
C ARG A 249 0.35 8.28 -17.37
N ILE A 250 0.34 9.03 -18.46
CA ILE A 250 1.30 8.89 -19.56
C ILE A 250 2.72 9.16 -19.05
N SER A 251 2.92 10.27 -18.33
CA SER A 251 4.24 10.67 -17.84
C SER A 251 4.81 9.70 -16.81
N VAL A 252 4.02 9.31 -15.80
CA VAL A 252 4.50 8.44 -14.72
C VAL A 252 4.70 6.99 -15.22
N ARG A 253 3.84 6.50 -16.12
CA ARG A 253 4.01 5.17 -16.70
C ARG A 253 5.32 5.06 -17.48
N LYS A 254 5.66 6.08 -18.26
CA LYS A 254 6.95 6.13 -18.96
C LYS A 254 8.12 6.00 -17.98
N VAL A 255 8.10 6.76 -16.88
CA VAL A 255 9.14 6.67 -15.83
C VAL A 255 9.19 5.26 -15.23
N HIS A 256 8.05 4.64 -14.96
CA HIS A 256 7.97 3.28 -14.44
C HIS A 256 8.58 2.25 -15.42
N GLU A 257 8.28 2.38 -16.71
CA GLU A 257 8.85 1.54 -17.77
C GLU A 257 10.37 1.74 -17.89
N ASP A 258 10.87 2.97 -17.86
CA ASP A 258 12.30 3.29 -17.88
C ASP A 258 13.02 2.66 -16.67
N LEU A 259 12.43 2.73 -15.47
CA LEU A 259 12.96 2.09 -14.25
C LEU A 259 13.00 0.56 -14.39
N ILE A 260 11.96 -0.03 -14.96
CA ILE A 260 11.91 -1.47 -15.26
C ILE A 260 13.06 -1.86 -16.19
N GLU A 261 13.30 -1.10 -17.25
CA GLU A 261 14.37 -1.36 -18.20
C GLU A 261 15.76 -1.20 -17.55
N GLU A 262 15.96 -0.14 -16.78
CA GLU A 262 17.20 0.08 -16.04
C GLU A 262 17.50 -1.09 -15.08
N ASP A 263 16.50 -1.53 -14.33
CA ASP A 263 16.61 -2.66 -13.42
C ASP A 263 16.90 -3.98 -14.19
N GLN A 264 16.33 -4.18 -15.39
CA GLN A 264 16.69 -5.32 -16.27
C GLN A 264 18.17 -5.28 -16.67
N GLN A 265 18.67 -4.11 -17.04
CA GLN A 265 20.05 -3.94 -17.45
C GLN A 265 21.01 -4.17 -16.29
N ARG A 266 20.67 -3.68 -15.08
CA ARG A 266 21.43 -3.94 -13.85
C ARG A 266 21.50 -5.44 -13.55
N LYS A 267 20.40 -6.18 -13.69
CA LYS A 267 20.38 -7.65 -13.52
C LYS A 267 21.22 -8.38 -14.56
N LYS A 268 21.20 -7.97 -15.83
CA LYS A 268 22.09 -8.55 -16.85
C LYS A 268 23.58 -8.38 -16.48
N LYS A 269 23.92 -7.29 -15.79
CA LYS A 269 25.29 -7.02 -15.31
C LYS A 269 25.61 -7.71 -13.98
N ASN A 270 24.60 -7.94 -13.13
CA ASN A 270 24.74 -8.62 -11.85
C ASN A 270 23.54 -9.57 -11.61
N PRO A 271 23.65 -10.85 -12.00
CA PRO A 271 22.53 -11.80 -11.99
C PRO A 271 22.02 -12.15 -10.58
N ASN A 272 22.73 -11.76 -9.52
CA ASN A 272 22.35 -12.05 -8.13
C ASN A 272 21.39 -11.00 -7.52
N ILE A 273 20.90 -10.01 -8.29
CA ILE A 273 19.94 -9.00 -7.81
C ILE A 273 18.49 -9.51 -7.96
N ASP A 274 17.92 -10.02 -6.87
CA ASP A 274 16.60 -10.67 -6.80
C ASP A 274 15.42 -9.70 -6.51
N ASP A 275 15.64 -8.39 -6.51
CA ASP A 275 14.63 -7.46 -5.95
C ASP A 275 13.39 -7.22 -6.83
N ASP A 276 13.51 -7.21 -8.17
CA ASP A 276 12.39 -6.74 -9.02
C ASP A 276 11.46 -7.83 -9.58
N GLU A 277 11.73 -9.12 -9.36
CA GLU A 277 10.85 -10.17 -9.92
C GLU A 277 9.50 -10.21 -9.20
N LEU A 278 9.47 -9.85 -7.91
CA LEU A 278 8.24 -9.69 -7.14
C LEU A 278 7.31 -8.66 -7.79
N LEU A 279 7.83 -7.48 -8.15
CA LEU A 279 7.03 -6.36 -8.65
C LEU A 279 6.42 -6.64 -10.03
N ARG A 280 7.10 -7.43 -10.87
CA ARG A 280 6.63 -7.77 -12.22
C ARG A 280 5.63 -8.89 -12.27
N ARG A 281 5.79 -9.88 -11.39
CA ARG A 281 5.06 -11.15 -11.46
C ARG A 281 3.92 -11.23 -10.45
N PHE A 282 3.57 -10.12 -9.82
CA PHE A 282 2.49 -10.09 -8.86
C PHE A 282 1.15 -10.28 -9.58
N GLY A 283 0.74 -11.54 -9.65
CA GLY A 283 -0.42 -11.98 -10.40
C GLY A 283 -0.15 -12.89 -11.59
N GLU A 284 1.13 -13.19 -11.88
CA GLU A 284 1.46 -14.32 -12.74
C GLU A 284 1.02 -15.62 -12.05
N ARG A 285 0.32 -16.44 -12.83
CA ARG A 285 -0.59 -17.48 -12.38
C ARG A 285 0.19 -18.70 -11.87
N PHE A 286 -0.19 -19.23 -10.71
CA PHE A 286 0.02 -20.66 -10.44
C PHE A 286 -0.92 -21.48 -11.33
N PRO A 287 -0.46 -22.58 -11.97
CA PRO A 287 -1.35 -23.52 -12.63
C PRO A 287 -2.18 -24.26 -11.57
N ILE A 288 -3.37 -23.75 -11.26
CA ILE A 288 -4.32 -24.45 -10.38
C ILE A 288 -5.07 -25.46 -11.25
N PRO A 289 -5.19 -26.74 -10.82
CA PRO A 289 -6.05 -27.70 -11.49
C PRO A 289 -7.47 -27.14 -11.65
N LYS A 290 -8.07 -27.33 -12.83
CA LYS A 290 -9.45 -26.89 -13.05
C LYS A 290 -10.35 -27.55 -11.98
N PRO A 291 -11.19 -26.78 -11.27
CA PRO A 291 -12.22 -27.37 -10.43
C PRO A 291 -13.12 -28.32 -11.23
N SER A 292 -13.80 -29.24 -10.53
CA SER A 292 -14.93 -29.99 -11.11
C SER A 292 -16.01 -29.02 -11.61
N LYS A 293 -16.87 -29.50 -12.51
CA LYS A 293 -17.75 -28.70 -13.39
C LYS A 293 -18.69 -27.68 -12.72
N ASP A 294 -18.82 -27.66 -11.40
CA ASP A 294 -19.79 -26.83 -10.66
C ASP A 294 -19.15 -25.76 -9.75
N ILE A 295 -17.82 -25.58 -9.80
CA ILE A 295 -17.12 -24.55 -9.02
C ILE A 295 -16.60 -23.48 -9.99
N GLU A 296 -17.02 -22.24 -9.78
CA GLU A 296 -16.52 -21.10 -10.56
C GLU A 296 -14.98 -21.10 -10.57
N PRO A 297 -14.34 -21.07 -11.75
CA PRO A 297 -12.89 -20.89 -11.81
C PRO A 297 -12.55 -19.53 -11.18
N ALA A 298 -11.53 -19.52 -10.32
CA ALA A 298 -11.06 -18.27 -9.74
C ALA A 298 -10.64 -17.28 -10.84
N PRO A 299 -10.93 -15.97 -10.67
CA PRO A 299 -10.25 -14.92 -11.41
C PRO A 299 -8.73 -15.09 -11.27
N LYS A 300 -7.98 -14.65 -12.27
CA LYS A 300 -6.51 -14.76 -12.28
C LYS A 300 -5.89 -13.92 -11.12
N SER A 301 -4.58 -14.09 -10.88
CA SER A 301 -3.69 -13.39 -9.93
C SER A 301 -3.77 -13.62 -8.41
N ASN A 302 -4.90 -13.42 -7.74
CA ASN A 302 -4.85 -13.11 -6.29
C ASN A 302 -4.47 -14.30 -5.38
N ARG A 303 -4.69 -15.55 -5.79
CA ARG A 303 -4.32 -16.73 -4.96
C ARG A 303 -2.82 -16.87 -4.71
N TYR A 304 -1.97 -16.29 -5.55
CA TYR A 304 -0.53 -16.30 -5.29
C TYR A 304 -0.17 -15.52 -4.02
N LEU A 305 -0.89 -14.44 -3.74
CA LEU A 305 -0.76 -13.73 -2.47
C LEU A 305 -1.07 -14.64 -1.28
N LYS A 306 -2.06 -15.52 -1.39
CA LYS A 306 -2.38 -16.48 -0.32
C LYS A 306 -1.25 -17.46 -0.07
N VAL A 307 -0.60 -17.93 -1.14
CA VAL A 307 0.59 -18.79 -1.05
C VAL A 307 1.71 -18.04 -0.33
N LEU A 308 2.01 -16.80 -0.76
CA LEU A 308 3.04 -15.98 -0.12
C LEU A 308 2.73 -15.68 1.35
N LEU A 309 1.48 -15.43 1.70
CA LEU A 309 1.06 -15.24 3.08
C LEU A 309 1.27 -16.52 3.91
N LYS A 310 0.91 -17.69 3.37
CA LYS A 310 1.13 -18.97 4.06
C LYS A 310 2.61 -19.28 4.26
N ILE A 311 3.45 -18.97 3.28
CA ILE A 311 4.91 -19.06 3.41
C ILE A 311 5.40 -18.10 4.51
N ALA A 312 4.92 -16.86 4.49
CA ALA A 312 5.21 -15.84 5.47
C ALA A 312 4.88 -16.28 6.91
N GLU A 313 3.69 -16.85 7.14
CA GLU A 313 3.25 -17.39 8.43
C GLU A 313 4.12 -18.57 8.92
N ALA A 314 4.69 -19.35 7.99
CA ALA A 314 5.54 -20.50 8.30
C ALA A 314 7.04 -20.14 8.43
N LEU A 315 7.44 -18.91 8.05
CA LEU A 315 8.82 -18.46 8.19
C LEU A 315 9.13 -18.21 9.67
N PRO A 316 10.28 -18.69 10.17
CA PRO A 316 10.67 -18.43 11.54
C PRO A 316 11.13 -16.96 11.68
N VAL A 317 10.95 -16.41 12.88
CA VAL A 317 11.15 -14.96 13.17
C VAL A 317 12.57 -14.50 12.85
N ASP A 318 13.57 -15.34 13.09
CA ASP A 318 14.98 -15.09 12.73
C ASP A 318 15.15 -14.85 11.22
N ALA A 319 14.50 -15.66 10.39
CA ALA A 319 14.55 -15.56 8.94
C ALA A 319 13.86 -14.28 8.41
N LEU A 320 12.89 -13.75 9.15
CA LEU A 320 12.20 -12.49 8.83
C LEU A 320 13.03 -11.26 9.23
N LYS A 321 13.78 -11.33 10.33
CA LYS A 321 14.58 -10.22 10.88
C LYS A 321 15.92 -9.99 10.13
N SER A 322 16.58 -11.02 9.62
CA SER A 322 17.87 -10.86 8.93
C SER A 322 17.70 -10.32 7.50
N ALA A 323 18.72 -9.69 6.90
CA ALA A 323 18.72 -9.43 5.46
C ALA A 323 18.99 -10.74 4.68
N ASP A 324 20.07 -11.42 5.06
CA ASP A 324 20.46 -12.72 4.51
C ASP A 324 20.11 -13.85 5.49
N MET A 325 19.56 -14.96 5.00
CA MET A 325 19.55 -16.20 5.77
C MET A 325 20.97 -16.76 5.75
N GLN A 326 21.82 -16.33 6.69
CA GLN A 326 23.12 -16.94 6.97
C GLN A 326 22.92 -18.31 7.63
N LYS A 327 22.31 -19.23 6.90
CA LYS A 327 22.14 -20.63 7.29
C LYS A 327 23.08 -21.46 6.43
N SER A 328 23.60 -22.56 6.99
CA SER A 328 24.29 -23.53 6.16
C SER A 328 23.33 -24.05 5.07
N LYS A 329 23.87 -24.56 3.96
CA LYS A 329 23.04 -25.13 2.88
C LYS A 329 22.06 -26.18 3.42
N GLU A 330 22.50 -27.02 4.34
CA GLU A 330 21.71 -28.08 4.97
C GLU A 330 20.58 -27.52 5.85
N GLU A 331 20.85 -26.48 6.63
CA GLU A 331 19.84 -25.79 7.44
C GLU A 331 18.80 -25.11 6.57
N TYR A 332 19.22 -24.53 5.45
CA TYR A 332 18.34 -23.90 4.48
C TYR A 332 17.41 -24.92 3.81
N GLU A 333 17.94 -26.04 3.32
CA GLU A 333 17.14 -27.12 2.73
C GLU A 333 16.15 -27.71 3.74
N LYS A 334 16.56 -27.88 5.00
CA LYS A 334 15.68 -28.34 6.08
C LYS A 334 14.54 -27.34 6.34
N LEU A 335 14.83 -26.05 6.31
CA LEU A 335 13.83 -24.99 6.45
C LEU A 335 12.81 -25.02 5.30
N VAL A 336 13.29 -25.05 4.05
CA VAL A 336 12.45 -25.13 2.85
C VAL A 336 11.52 -26.34 2.93
N LYS A 337 12.06 -27.51 3.26
CA LYS A 337 11.28 -28.74 3.41
C LYS A 337 10.27 -28.67 4.56
N GLY A 338 10.64 -28.04 5.67
CA GLY A 338 9.77 -27.78 6.81
C GLY A 338 8.56 -26.93 6.41
N ILE A 339 8.81 -25.76 5.82
CA ILE A 339 7.77 -24.85 5.32
C ILE A 339 6.88 -25.57 4.31
N ALA A 340 7.45 -26.28 3.34
CA ALA A 340 6.70 -27.02 2.34
C ALA A 340 5.77 -28.07 2.96
N LYS A 341 6.16 -28.69 4.07
CA LYS A 341 5.31 -29.62 4.82
C LYS A 341 4.20 -28.87 5.58
N ASP A 342 4.55 -27.78 6.26
CA ASP A 342 3.62 -27.00 7.09
C ASP A 342 2.51 -26.36 6.24
N ILE A 343 2.87 -25.81 5.08
CA ILE A 343 1.92 -25.23 4.12
C ILE A 343 1.35 -26.26 3.14
N LYS A 344 1.56 -27.56 3.41
CA LYS A 344 0.88 -28.64 2.70
C LYS A 344 1.21 -28.70 1.19
N ILE A 345 2.45 -28.39 0.80
CA ILE A 345 2.97 -28.66 -0.55
C ILE A 345 3.48 -30.10 -0.65
N ILE A 346 4.20 -30.58 0.36
CA ILE A 346 4.67 -31.96 0.43
C ILE A 346 3.68 -32.80 1.23
N HIS A 347 3.21 -33.91 0.66
CA HIS A 347 2.29 -34.86 1.29
C HIS A 347 2.87 -36.27 1.25
N GLY A 348 3.30 -36.80 2.40
CA GLY A 348 3.63 -38.22 2.52
C GLY A 348 4.60 -38.74 1.44
N THR A 349 4.31 -39.94 0.92
CA THR A 349 5.13 -40.70 -0.04
C THR A 349 4.69 -40.57 -1.50
N ASP A 350 3.69 -39.73 -1.79
CA ASP A 350 3.02 -39.73 -3.09
C ASP A 350 3.52 -38.58 -3.98
N GLU A 351 3.53 -38.79 -5.31
CA GLU A 351 4.00 -37.80 -6.28
C GLU A 351 3.06 -36.57 -6.34
N PRO A 352 3.57 -35.34 -6.08
CA PRO A 352 2.77 -34.12 -6.12
C PRO A 352 2.38 -33.76 -7.57
N PRO A 353 1.29 -32.99 -7.79
CA PRO A 353 1.01 -32.40 -9.09
C PRO A 353 2.22 -31.60 -9.62
N PRO A 354 2.46 -31.56 -10.95
CA PRO A 354 3.65 -30.91 -11.52
C PRO A 354 3.83 -29.43 -11.11
N TRP A 355 2.74 -28.72 -10.85
CA TRP A 355 2.81 -27.32 -10.40
C TRP A 355 3.24 -27.18 -8.93
N MET A 356 2.90 -28.14 -8.07
CA MET A 356 3.37 -28.18 -6.68
C MET A 356 4.85 -28.53 -6.62
N GLU A 357 5.30 -29.37 -7.54
CA GLU A 357 6.71 -29.65 -7.74
C GLU A 357 7.46 -28.37 -8.16
N ASP A 358 6.96 -27.60 -9.13
CA ASP A 358 7.55 -26.31 -9.50
C ASP A 358 7.52 -25.30 -8.32
N LEU A 359 6.41 -25.23 -7.57
CA LEU A 359 6.31 -24.41 -6.36
C LEU A 359 7.37 -24.80 -5.33
N TYR A 360 7.56 -26.11 -5.09
CA TYR A 360 8.53 -26.62 -4.14
C TYR A 360 9.97 -26.35 -4.61
N ASN A 361 10.27 -26.63 -5.88
CA ASN A 361 11.58 -26.41 -6.48
C ASN A 361 12.00 -24.94 -6.43
N ARG A 362 11.02 -24.01 -6.48
CA ARG A 362 11.24 -22.56 -6.39
C ARG A 362 10.97 -21.97 -5.00
N LEU A 363 10.66 -22.79 -4.00
CA LEU A 363 10.21 -22.30 -2.71
C LEU A 363 11.30 -21.49 -2.01
N GLY A 364 12.52 -22.02 -2.00
CA GLY A 364 13.66 -21.39 -1.34
C GLY A 364 14.20 -20.19 -2.10
N ASP A 365 14.56 -20.33 -3.37
CA ASP A 365 15.24 -19.29 -4.14
C ASP A 365 14.31 -18.15 -4.60
N MET A 366 13.00 -18.39 -4.72
CA MET A 366 12.05 -17.41 -5.23
C MET A 366 10.95 -17.05 -4.23
N HIS A 367 10.19 -18.01 -3.72
CA HIS A 367 8.94 -17.68 -3.02
C HIS A 367 9.14 -17.22 -1.57
N MET A 368 10.11 -17.78 -0.85
CA MET A 368 10.47 -17.34 0.51
C MET A 368 11.03 -15.90 0.54
N PRO A 369 12.00 -15.51 -0.31
CA PRO A 369 12.45 -14.12 -0.43
C PRO A 369 11.30 -13.16 -0.72
N ARG A 370 10.36 -13.57 -1.58
CA ARG A 370 9.19 -12.78 -1.94
C ARG A 370 8.22 -12.57 -0.78
N ALA A 371 7.88 -13.64 -0.06
CA ALA A 371 7.03 -13.56 1.14
C ALA A 371 7.66 -12.65 2.20
N LYS A 372 8.96 -12.80 2.44
CA LYS A 372 9.73 -11.95 3.36
C LYS A 372 9.71 -10.47 2.97
N LYS A 373 9.93 -10.16 1.69
CA LYS A 373 9.86 -8.77 1.17
C LYS A 373 8.49 -8.16 1.38
N LEU A 374 7.40 -8.93 1.18
CA LEU A 374 6.04 -8.44 1.45
C LEU A 374 5.82 -8.14 2.92
N ILE A 375 6.33 -8.95 3.85
CA ILE A 375 6.21 -8.66 5.29
C ILE A 375 6.99 -7.40 5.69
N ASN A 376 8.23 -7.29 5.22
CA ASN A 376 9.14 -6.29 5.74
C ASN A 376 8.85 -4.89 5.20
N ASP A 377 8.69 -4.76 3.88
CA ASP A 377 8.67 -3.43 3.24
C ASP A 377 7.61 -3.30 2.13
N ARG A 378 7.33 -4.40 1.41
CA ARG A 378 6.58 -4.38 0.15
C ARG A 378 5.08 -4.59 0.32
N TYR A 379 4.54 -4.84 1.51
CA TYR A 379 3.08 -4.87 1.71
C TYR A 379 2.41 -3.55 1.30
N LYS A 380 3.11 -2.42 1.40
CA LYS A 380 2.61 -1.12 0.92
C LYS A 380 2.25 -1.17 -0.58
N TRP A 381 2.94 -2.00 -1.37
CA TRP A 381 2.62 -2.24 -2.78
C TRP A 381 1.19 -2.76 -2.97
N ILE A 382 0.69 -3.60 -2.07
CA ILE A 382 -0.67 -4.16 -2.14
C ILE A 382 -1.69 -3.03 -2.10
N ILE A 383 -1.46 -2.01 -1.26
CA ILE A 383 -2.29 -0.81 -1.15
C ILE A 383 -2.24 0.00 -2.45
N TYR A 384 -1.03 0.24 -2.96
CA TYR A 384 -0.83 1.00 -4.20
C TYR A 384 -1.31 0.29 -5.46
N ALA A 385 -1.34 -1.03 -5.47
CA ALA A 385 -1.88 -1.81 -6.58
C ALA A 385 -3.39 -2.07 -6.44
N GLN A 386 -3.98 -1.70 -5.30
CA GLN A 386 -5.34 -2.10 -4.89
C GLN A 386 -5.54 -3.62 -4.99
N ALA A 387 -4.46 -4.37 -4.78
CA ALA A 387 -4.48 -5.82 -4.80
C ALA A 387 -5.20 -6.31 -3.56
N SER A 388 -6.08 -7.29 -3.71
CA SER A 388 -6.89 -7.79 -2.61
C SER A 388 -7.13 -9.29 -2.72
N PHE A 389 -7.56 -9.93 -1.62
CA PHE A 389 -8.05 -11.30 -1.67
C PHE A 389 -9.47 -11.40 -2.25
N ALA A 390 -10.20 -10.28 -2.29
CA ALA A 390 -11.45 -10.18 -3.01
C ALA A 390 -11.25 -10.44 -4.52
N LYS A 391 -12.29 -10.95 -5.18
CA LYS A 391 -12.32 -10.97 -6.65
C LYS A 391 -12.30 -9.53 -7.15
N ASP A 392 -11.67 -9.27 -8.30
CA ASP A 392 -11.87 -8.03 -9.04
C ASP A 392 -13.37 -7.80 -9.19
N ASN A 393 -13.93 -6.89 -8.39
CA ASN A 393 -15.28 -6.42 -8.61
C ASN A 393 -15.22 -5.72 -9.96
N LYS A 394 -15.94 -6.27 -10.96
CA LYS A 394 -16.12 -5.66 -12.29
C LYS A 394 -16.84 -4.30 -12.26
N HIS A 395 -16.89 -3.63 -11.12
CA HIS A 395 -17.53 -2.35 -10.92
C HIS A 395 -16.69 -1.47 -9.97
N ALA A 396 -15.58 -0.95 -10.49
CA ALA A 396 -15.22 0.43 -10.16
C ALA A 396 -15.87 1.29 -11.26
N LYS A 397 -16.91 2.03 -10.88
CA LYS A 397 -17.55 3.04 -11.73
C LYS A 397 -16.70 4.30 -11.79
#